data_AF-A0A662IEC3-F1
#
_entry.id   AF-A0A662IEC3-F1
#
_cell.length_a   1.000
_cell.length_b   1.000
_cell.length_c   1.000
_cell.angle_alpha   90.00
_cell.angle_beta   90.00
_cell.angle_gamma   90.00
#
_symmetry.space_group_name_H-M   'P 1'
#
loop_
_entity.id
_entity.type
_entity.pdbx_description
1 polymer ?
#
loop_
_entity_poly.entity_id
_entity_poly.type
_entity_poly.pdbx_seq_one_letter_code
_entity_poly.pdbx_strand_id
1 'polypeptide(L)'
;MNSRMYTTVSRVWAYDGWGGYVLFEWDTFFNALLASIEDWEVAEANIRAILSEATPRGAVPNYASARGSSSDRAQPPVGAYLTWKVYLRCRDLSLLRWAYPRLKRFHEWWFKTRDGNGDGLLEWGSDPIGADRSRHTLQAAKFESGLDNSPMYDEAEFVEERNTMNLIDVGLNSLYALDALSLAKIARELNLMEDAEKFLREYEEVRERINRVLWCEEEGLYLNRFWDGRFSKRKSPTCFYPLVASIPDRRRAERMVKEHLLNPSEFWGEFVIPSISRDDPAFRDNNYWRGRIWGPMNFLVYEGLKQYGFDEVAYDFALRSVKLFMREWLGETHYHENYNAETGEGDDVPNSDPFYSWGALLALLGVQELFDVEDGGLRFGSLNVREVNELSNYRVGCTSYSVRVGPSVTEARRNGRTFFRANKAVVVRNYKKLPGYVEFDIKGEGTVEATLFEFSPRTPVETSINGRRERMMVDEDGSLTLKLELKRGEALHIAIRRAL
;
A
#
# COMPACT_ATOMS: atom_id res chain seq x y z
N MET A 1 1.66 -30.17 -5.14
CA MET A 1 2.05 -28.96 -4.39
C MET A 1 3.53 -28.94 -4.01
N ASN A 2 4.19 -30.09 -3.78
CA ASN A 2 5.58 -30.23 -3.29
C ASN A 2 6.71 -29.72 -4.21
N SER A 3 6.45 -28.78 -5.13
CA SER A 3 7.46 -28.15 -6.00
C SER A 3 7.15 -26.69 -6.33
N ARG A 4 6.22 -26.05 -5.61
CA ARG A 4 5.89 -24.63 -5.83
C ARG A 4 6.92 -23.77 -5.11
N MET A 5 7.50 -22.83 -5.84
CA MET A 5 8.33 -21.76 -5.28
C MET A 5 7.42 -20.77 -4.54
N TYR A 6 7.83 -20.35 -3.35
CA TYR A 6 7.17 -19.30 -2.57
C TYR A 6 8.16 -18.74 -1.53
N THR A 7 7.87 -17.56 -1.00
CA THR A 7 8.59 -16.93 0.11
C THR A 7 7.92 -17.32 1.42
N THR A 8 8.64 -18.00 2.30
CA THR A 8 8.16 -18.32 3.65
C THR A 8 8.11 -17.08 4.52
N VAL A 9 7.07 -16.95 5.35
CA VAL A 9 6.96 -15.86 6.34
C VAL A 9 8.06 -15.94 7.39
N SER A 10 8.37 -17.16 7.84
CA SER A 10 9.46 -17.48 8.75
C SER A 10 9.89 -18.93 8.52
N ARG A 11 11.20 -19.19 8.60
CA ARG A 11 11.73 -20.56 8.48
C ARG A 11 11.37 -21.41 9.70
N VAL A 12 11.44 -20.82 10.89
CA VAL A 12 11.13 -21.49 12.16
C VAL A 12 9.66 -21.88 12.18
N TRP A 13 8.76 -20.93 11.87
CA TRP A 13 7.33 -21.20 11.83
C TRP A 13 6.97 -22.28 10.83
N ALA A 14 7.46 -22.17 9.59
CA ALA A 14 7.16 -23.14 8.55
C ALA A 14 7.58 -24.56 8.96
N TYR A 15 8.77 -24.72 9.53
CA TYR A 15 9.30 -26.03 9.90
C TYR A 15 8.65 -26.59 11.17
N ASP A 16 8.71 -25.85 12.28
CA ASP A 16 8.32 -26.35 13.60
C ASP A 16 6.79 -26.32 13.80
N GLY A 17 6.15 -25.23 13.36
CA GLY A 17 4.74 -24.94 13.59
C GLY A 17 3.78 -25.55 12.56
N TRP A 18 4.20 -25.61 11.29
CA TRP A 18 3.27 -25.80 10.17
C TRP A 18 3.57 -27.00 9.27
N GLY A 19 4.57 -27.82 9.61
CA GLY A 19 4.83 -29.09 8.93
C GLY A 19 5.60 -28.96 7.61
N GLY A 20 6.42 -27.91 7.49
CA GLY A 20 7.35 -27.68 6.38
C GLY A 20 6.99 -26.50 5.47
N TYR A 21 5.74 -26.06 5.45
CA TYR A 21 5.31 -24.85 4.75
C TYR A 21 4.07 -24.23 5.37
N VAL A 22 3.94 -22.91 5.22
CA VAL A 22 2.70 -22.16 5.48
C VAL A 22 2.62 -20.97 4.54
N LEU A 23 1.42 -20.75 4.02
CA LEU A 23 1.03 -19.53 3.32
C LEU A 23 -0.03 -18.84 4.19
N PHE A 24 0.23 -17.61 4.61
CA PHE A 24 -0.79 -16.70 5.12
C PHE A 24 -1.21 -15.77 3.98
N GLU A 25 -2.49 -15.41 3.90
CA GLU A 25 -3.05 -14.77 2.71
C GLU A 25 -2.40 -13.43 2.39
N TRP A 26 -2.61 -12.43 3.25
CA TRP A 26 -2.08 -11.08 3.02
C TRP A 26 -0.54 -11.05 3.03
N ASP A 27 0.12 -11.82 3.89
CA ASP A 27 1.58 -12.01 3.93
C ASP A 27 2.12 -12.43 2.56
N THR A 28 1.49 -13.41 1.92
CA THR A 28 1.98 -13.94 0.66
C THR A 28 1.86 -12.90 -0.45
N PHE A 29 0.83 -12.04 -0.42
CA PHE A 29 0.73 -10.90 -1.34
C PHE A 29 1.77 -9.82 -1.04
N PHE A 30 2.07 -9.52 0.23
CA PHE A 30 3.16 -8.60 0.58
C PHE A 30 4.53 -9.15 0.17
N ASN A 31 4.74 -10.46 0.33
CA ASN A 31 5.95 -11.14 -0.13
C ASN A 31 6.09 -11.08 -1.65
N ALA A 32 4.99 -11.17 -2.40
CA ALA A 32 5.00 -10.94 -3.85
C ALA A 32 5.45 -9.52 -4.19
N LEU A 33 4.93 -8.51 -3.48
CA LEU A 33 5.34 -7.12 -3.68
C LEU A 33 6.83 -6.92 -3.36
N LEU A 34 7.34 -7.46 -2.26
CA LEU A 34 8.74 -7.37 -1.87
C LEU A 34 9.66 -8.06 -2.89
N ALA A 35 9.32 -9.28 -3.29
CA ALA A 35 10.07 -10.02 -4.31
C ALA A 35 10.12 -9.26 -5.65
N SER A 36 9.03 -8.55 -5.99
CA SER A 36 8.94 -7.70 -7.19
C SER A 36 9.81 -6.43 -7.13
N ILE A 37 10.85 -6.38 -6.31
CA ILE A 37 11.92 -5.37 -6.47
C ILE A 37 13.08 -5.96 -7.27
N GLU A 38 13.30 -7.26 -7.15
CA GLU A 38 14.48 -7.94 -7.70
C GLU A 38 14.12 -9.13 -8.60
N ASP A 39 13.06 -9.87 -8.28
CA ASP A 39 12.71 -11.14 -8.91
C ASP A 39 11.20 -11.26 -9.20
N TRP A 40 10.87 -11.16 -10.48
CA TRP A 40 9.50 -11.25 -10.98
C TRP A 40 8.94 -12.67 -10.92
N GLU A 41 9.80 -13.69 -11.08
CA GLU A 41 9.38 -15.09 -11.06
C GLU A 41 8.96 -15.49 -9.65
N VAL A 42 9.72 -15.06 -8.63
CA VAL A 42 9.36 -15.26 -7.22
C VAL A 42 8.08 -14.48 -6.86
N ALA A 43 7.95 -13.24 -7.34
CA ALA A 43 6.75 -12.44 -7.11
C ALA A 43 5.47 -13.12 -7.68
N GLU A 44 5.54 -13.56 -8.93
CA GLU A 44 4.47 -14.31 -9.58
C GLU A 44 4.21 -15.64 -8.87
N ALA A 45 5.26 -16.35 -8.46
CA ALA A 45 5.14 -17.62 -7.75
C ALA A 45 4.38 -17.47 -6.42
N ASN A 46 4.64 -16.40 -5.66
CA ASN A 46 3.90 -16.08 -4.44
C ASN A 46 2.40 -15.87 -4.71
N ILE A 47 2.04 -15.01 -5.68
CA ILE A 47 0.63 -14.76 -6.06
C ILE A 47 -0.04 -16.07 -6.50
N ARG A 48 0.66 -16.88 -7.30
CA ARG A 48 0.15 -18.17 -7.76
C ARG A 48 -0.01 -19.17 -6.63
N ALA A 49 0.90 -19.18 -5.67
CA ALA A 49 0.87 -20.09 -4.53
C ALA A 49 -0.40 -19.84 -3.71
N ILE A 50 -0.62 -18.62 -3.22
CA ILE A 50 -1.76 -18.32 -2.36
C ILE A 50 -3.11 -18.41 -3.09
N LEU A 51 -3.22 -17.90 -4.31
CA LEU A 51 -4.46 -17.97 -5.09
C LEU A 51 -4.82 -19.41 -5.54
N SER A 52 -3.86 -20.34 -5.49
CA SER A 52 -4.12 -21.76 -5.73
C SER A 52 -4.75 -22.46 -4.53
N GLU A 53 -4.69 -21.86 -3.34
CA GLU A 53 -5.30 -22.37 -2.10
C GLU A 53 -6.74 -21.89 -1.92
N ALA A 54 -7.25 -21.07 -2.86
CA ALA A 54 -8.62 -20.59 -2.83
C ALA A 54 -9.63 -21.74 -2.72
N THR A 55 -10.53 -21.62 -1.75
CA THR A 55 -11.57 -22.60 -1.47
C THR A 55 -12.57 -22.71 -2.62
N PRO A 56 -13.34 -23.81 -2.72
CA PRO A 56 -14.43 -23.93 -3.69
C PRO A 56 -15.49 -22.82 -3.58
N ARG A 57 -15.59 -22.14 -2.42
CA ARG A 57 -16.51 -21.02 -2.18
C ARG A 57 -15.99 -19.67 -2.67
N GLY A 58 -14.73 -19.60 -3.11
CA GLY A 58 -14.09 -18.38 -3.61
C GLY A 58 -13.12 -17.72 -2.63
N ALA A 59 -13.24 -17.98 -1.32
CA ALA A 59 -12.36 -17.42 -0.30
C ALA A 59 -10.90 -17.86 -0.51
N VAL A 60 -9.95 -16.94 -0.41
CA VAL A 60 -8.55 -17.27 -0.19
C VAL A 60 -8.37 -17.48 1.32
N PRO A 61 -7.83 -18.64 1.75
CA PRO A 61 -7.86 -19.02 3.16
C PRO A 61 -6.89 -18.16 3.99
N ASN A 62 -7.28 -17.80 5.22
CA ASN A 62 -6.41 -17.19 6.24
C ASN A 62 -5.02 -17.85 6.29
N TYR A 63 -4.98 -19.19 6.28
CA TYR A 63 -3.74 -19.93 6.12
C TYR A 63 -3.93 -21.23 5.31
N ALA A 64 -2.85 -21.67 4.66
CA ALA A 64 -2.72 -23.00 4.06
C ALA A 64 -1.35 -23.60 4.35
N SER A 65 -1.31 -24.83 4.86
CA SER A 65 -0.08 -25.48 5.34
C SER A 65 -0.12 -26.99 5.13
N ALA A 66 0.99 -27.67 5.44
CA ALA A 66 1.04 -29.13 5.45
C ALA A 66 0.12 -29.76 6.51
N ARG A 67 -0.22 -29.00 7.56
CA ARG A 67 -1.10 -29.45 8.66
C ARG A 67 -2.57 -29.13 8.44
N GLY A 68 -2.92 -28.45 7.34
CA GLY A 68 -4.29 -28.09 6.98
C GLY A 68 -4.41 -26.63 6.53
N SER A 69 -5.65 -26.21 6.25
CA SER A 69 -5.99 -24.85 5.85
C SER A 69 -7.28 -24.39 6.53
N SER A 70 -7.40 -23.07 6.74
CA SER A 70 -8.65 -22.46 7.17
C SER A 70 -9.67 -22.51 6.04
N SER A 71 -10.88 -23.00 6.30
CA SER A 71 -11.96 -23.02 5.29
C SER A 71 -13.06 -22.00 5.57
N ASP A 72 -13.09 -21.49 6.79
CA ASP A 72 -14.14 -20.67 7.38
C ASP A 72 -13.94 -19.16 7.21
N ARG A 73 -12.70 -18.74 6.96
CA ARG A 73 -12.27 -17.34 7.00
C ARG A 73 -11.11 -17.03 6.05
N ALA A 74 -10.96 -15.76 5.71
CA ALA A 74 -9.91 -15.21 4.86
C ALA A 74 -8.90 -14.37 5.67
N GLN A 75 -8.28 -13.37 5.05
CA GLN A 75 -7.48 -12.32 5.69
C GLN A 75 -7.73 -10.99 4.94
N PRO A 76 -7.10 -9.86 5.33
CA PRO A 76 -7.40 -8.56 4.72
C PRO A 76 -7.26 -8.54 3.18
N PRO A 77 -8.27 -8.08 2.42
CA PRO A 77 -8.32 -8.21 0.97
C PRO A 77 -7.37 -7.23 0.26
N VAL A 78 -6.08 -7.53 0.30
CA VAL A 78 -5.02 -6.77 -0.39
C VAL A 78 -4.66 -7.36 -1.75
N GLY A 79 -5.24 -8.51 -2.10
CA GLY A 79 -4.85 -9.34 -3.22
C GLY A 79 -4.85 -8.64 -4.58
N ALA A 80 -5.94 -7.97 -4.98
CA ALA A 80 -5.98 -7.33 -6.30
C ALA A 80 -5.06 -6.11 -6.36
N TYR A 81 -4.97 -5.35 -5.26
CA TYR A 81 -4.11 -4.17 -5.18
C TYR A 81 -2.62 -4.54 -5.29
N LEU A 82 -2.17 -5.53 -4.51
CA LEU A 82 -0.76 -5.94 -4.54
C LEU A 82 -0.41 -6.67 -5.85
N THR A 83 -1.34 -7.46 -6.41
CA THR A 83 -1.17 -8.04 -7.75
C THR A 83 -1.03 -6.95 -8.82
N TRP A 84 -1.83 -5.88 -8.72
CA TRP A 84 -1.73 -4.73 -9.62
C TRP A 84 -0.40 -3.98 -9.48
N LYS A 85 0.09 -3.75 -8.25
CA LYS A 85 1.42 -3.14 -8.03
C LYS A 85 2.55 -3.99 -8.60
N VAL A 86 2.51 -5.31 -8.43
CA VAL A 86 3.48 -6.24 -9.06
C VAL A 86 3.41 -6.13 -10.59
N TYR A 87 2.20 -6.12 -11.16
CA TYR A 87 1.99 -5.94 -12.59
C TYR A 87 2.57 -4.62 -13.12
N LEU A 88 2.42 -3.51 -12.40
CA LEU A 88 2.96 -2.22 -12.83
C LEU A 88 4.49 -2.25 -13.02
N ARG A 89 5.20 -3.10 -12.25
CA ARG A 89 6.65 -3.26 -12.30
C ARG A 89 7.11 -4.22 -13.40
N CYS A 90 6.45 -5.37 -13.57
CA CYS A 90 6.86 -6.38 -14.57
C CYS A 90 6.20 -6.18 -15.95
N ARG A 91 5.01 -5.57 -15.99
CA ARG A 91 4.13 -5.41 -17.16
C ARG A 91 3.79 -6.73 -17.87
N ASP A 92 3.78 -7.84 -17.13
CA ASP A 92 3.38 -9.13 -17.68
C ASP A 92 1.86 -9.36 -17.54
N LEU A 93 1.17 -9.29 -18.68
CA LEU A 93 -0.25 -9.60 -18.77
C LEU A 93 -0.59 -11.07 -18.48
N SER A 94 0.38 -11.99 -18.55
CA SER A 94 0.17 -13.40 -18.25
C SER A 94 -0.20 -13.63 -16.77
N LEU A 95 0.43 -12.88 -15.87
CA LEU A 95 0.10 -12.82 -14.44
C LEU A 95 -1.36 -12.39 -14.25
N LEU A 96 -1.76 -11.25 -14.85
CA LEU A 96 -3.12 -10.73 -14.70
C LEU A 96 -4.16 -11.69 -15.27
N ARG A 97 -3.94 -12.25 -16.46
CA ARG A 97 -4.86 -13.23 -17.08
C ARG A 97 -5.12 -14.43 -16.19
N TRP A 98 -4.11 -14.88 -15.44
CA TRP A 98 -4.25 -16.02 -14.55
C TRP A 98 -4.86 -15.65 -13.19
N ALA A 99 -4.43 -14.53 -12.60
CA ALA A 99 -4.83 -14.11 -11.26
C ALA A 99 -6.27 -13.56 -11.25
N TYR A 100 -6.65 -12.78 -12.26
CA TYR A 100 -7.93 -12.08 -12.32
C TYR A 100 -9.17 -12.94 -12.01
N PRO A 101 -9.42 -14.10 -12.66
CA PRO A 101 -10.61 -14.90 -12.34
C PRO A 101 -10.62 -15.47 -10.92
N ARG A 102 -9.46 -15.57 -10.25
CA ARG A 102 -9.36 -16.03 -8.85
C ARG A 102 -9.61 -14.87 -7.89
N LEU A 103 -8.98 -13.73 -8.14
CA LEU A 103 -9.21 -12.49 -7.40
C LEU A 103 -10.68 -12.06 -7.47
N LYS A 104 -11.30 -12.11 -8.65
CA LYS A 104 -12.73 -11.83 -8.84
C LYS A 104 -13.62 -12.71 -7.94
N ARG A 105 -13.36 -14.02 -7.89
CA ARG A 105 -14.13 -14.93 -7.02
C ARG A 105 -13.90 -14.66 -5.54
N PHE A 106 -12.69 -14.26 -5.17
CA PHE A 106 -12.36 -13.90 -3.80
C PHE A 106 -13.08 -12.61 -3.38
N HIS A 107 -13.06 -11.59 -4.23
CA HIS A 107 -13.80 -10.36 -4.01
C HIS A 107 -15.31 -10.61 -3.82
N GLU A 108 -15.92 -11.37 -4.74
CA GLU A 108 -17.34 -11.71 -4.70
C GLU A 108 -17.74 -12.62 -3.53
N TRP A 109 -16.79 -13.16 -2.75
CA TRP A 109 -17.07 -13.96 -1.56
C TRP A 109 -17.41 -13.10 -0.34
N TRP A 110 -16.85 -11.89 -0.22
CA TRP A 110 -17.04 -11.02 0.96
C TRP A 110 -18.51 -10.68 1.21
N PHE A 111 -19.21 -10.04 0.27
CA PHE A 111 -20.64 -9.71 0.46
C PHE A 111 -21.56 -10.93 0.59
N LYS A 112 -21.10 -12.14 0.21
CA LYS A 112 -21.88 -13.37 0.42
C LYS A 112 -21.79 -13.90 1.86
N THR A 113 -20.80 -13.45 2.64
CA THR A 113 -20.43 -14.10 3.90
C THR A 113 -20.09 -13.15 5.05
N ARG A 114 -19.89 -11.86 4.77
CA ARG A 114 -19.35 -10.88 5.72
C ARG A 114 -20.17 -9.59 5.81
N ASP A 115 -21.41 -9.58 5.32
CA ASP A 115 -22.39 -8.50 5.54
C ASP A 115 -23.49 -9.04 6.48
N GLY A 116 -23.16 -9.13 7.76
CA GLY A 116 -23.94 -9.82 8.77
C GLY A 116 -25.26 -9.12 9.12
N ASN A 117 -25.26 -7.79 9.10
CA ASN A 117 -26.47 -6.99 9.35
C ASN A 117 -27.23 -6.60 8.07
N GLY A 118 -26.64 -6.81 6.88
CA GLY A 118 -27.27 -6.52 5.58
C GLY A 118 -27.28 -5.04 5.22
N ASP A 119 -26.42 -4.22 5.82
CA ASP A 119 -26.34 -2.77 5.56
C ASP A 119 -25.45 -2.41 4.36
N GLY A 120 -24.82 -3.43 3.74
CA GLY A 120 -23.95 -3.27 2.59
C GLY A 120 -22.56 -2.75 2.95
N LEU A 121 -22.13 -2.93 4.20
CA LEU A 121 -20.75 -2.86 4.68
C LEU A 121 -20.38 -4.18 5.36
N LEU A 122 -19.08 -4.41 5.50
CA LEU A 122 -18.54 -5.70 5.93
C LEU A 122 -18.11 -5.70 7.40
N GLU A 123 -18.23 -6.87 8.03
CA GLU A 123 -17.64 -7.21 9.32
C GLU A 123 -16.73 -8.43 9.20
N TRP A 124 -15.74 -8.53 10.08
CA TRP A 124 -14.94 -9.74 10.19
C TRP A 124 -15.77 -10.91 10.73
N GLY A 125 -15.45 -12.13 10.32
CA GLY A 125 -16.24 -13.30 10.66
C GLY A 125 -15.52 -14.62 10.55
N SER A 126 -16.29 -15.69 10.76
CA SER A 126 -15.82 -17.06 10.67
C SER A 126 -17.02 -17.99 10.51
N ASP A 127 -17.04 -18.74 9.41
CA ASP A 127 -18.16 -19.64 9.09
C ASP A 127 -18.07 -20.97 9.88
N PRO A 128 -19.19 -21.67 10.14
CA PRO A 128 -19.23 -22.95 10.86
C PRO A 128 -18.79 -24.15 10.00
N ILE A 129 -17.70 -24.01 9.25
CA ILE A 129 -17.19 -25.02 8.31
C ILE A 129 -15.69 -25.29 8.50
N GLY A 130 -15.24 -26.45 8.02
CA GLY A 130 -13.83 -26.84 8.11
C GLY A 130 -13.45 -27.50 9.44
N ALA A 131 -12.18 -27.89 9.56
CA ALA A 131 -11.66 -28.68 10.67
C ALA A 131 -10.91 -27.86 11.72
N ASP A 132 -10.64 -26.57 11.47
CA ASP A 132 -10.00 -25.68 12.43
C ASP A 132 -10.83 -25.58 13.72
N ARG A 133 -10.19 -25.79 14.87
CA ARG A 133 -10.85 -25.78 16.18
C ARG A 133 -11.28 -24.39 16.65
N SER A 134 -10.66 -23.35 16.10
CA SER A 134 -10.99 -21.95 16.41
C SER A 134 -12.18 -21.42 15.61
N ARG A 135 -12.61 -22.13 14.56
CA ARG A 135 -13.69 -21.68 13.65
C ARG A 135 -14.97 -21.32 14.40
N HIS A 136 -15.77 -20.45 13.79
CA HIS A 136 -17.06 -19.96 14.27
C HIS A 136 -16.98 -19.37 15.67
N THR A 137 -15.91 -18.60 15.93
CA THR A 137 -15.72 -17.86 17.18
C THR A 137 -15.29 -16.43 16.90
N LEU A 138 -15.44 -15.56 17.92
CA LEU A 138 -14.89 -14.20 17.87
C LEU A 138 -13.37 -14.22 17.59
N GLN A 139 -12.63 -15.17 18.17
CA GLN A 139 -11.19 -15.24 17.98
C GLN A 139 -10.82 -15.57 16.52
N ALA A 140 -11.57 -16.46 15.86
CA ALA A 140 -11.38 -16.71 14.44
C ALA A 140 -11.72 -15.47 13.58
N ALA A 141 -12.74 -14.70 13.95
CA ALA A 141 -13.02 -13.42 13.30
C ALA A 141 -11.87 -12.42 13.50
N LYS A 142 -11.23 -12.39 14.68
CA LYS A 142 -10.01 -11.60 14.91
C LYS A 142 -8.84 -12.09 14.06
N PHE A 143 -8.66 -13.40 13.89
CA PHE A 143 -7.65 -13.95 12.97
C PHE A 143 -7.89 -13.56 11.50
N GLU A 144 -9.16 -13.45 11.10
CA GLU A 144 -9.53 -12.97 9.75
C GLU A 144 -9.12 -11.50 9.53
N SER A 145 -9.11 -10.68 10.58
CA SER A 145 -8.60 -9.30 10.47
C SER A 145 -7.08 -9.23 10.27
N GLY A 146 -6.35 -10.31 10.58
CA GLY A 146 -4.89 -10.31 10.71
C GLY A 146 -4.38 -9.63 11.98
N LEU A 147 -5.26 -9.10 12.85
CA LEU A 147 -4.94 -8.34 14.05
C LEU A 147 -5.38 -9.06 15.33
N ASP A 148 -4.84 -10.26 15.53
CA ASP A 148 -5.30 -11.33 16.43
C ASP A 148 -5.72 -10.91 17.84
N ASN A 149 -4.97 -10.00 18.47
CA ASN A 149 -5.23 -9.51 19.83
C ASN A 149 -5.46 -7.99 19.90
N SER A 150 -5.79 -7.37 18.76
CA SER A 150 -5.99 -5.92 18.66
C SER A 150 -7.11 -5.43 19.60
N PRO A 151 -6.86 -4.34 20.34
CA PRO A 151 -7.85 -3.81 21.28
C PRO A 151 -9.07 -3.20 20.59
N MET A 152 -9.01 -2.99 19.26
CA MET A 152 -10.17 -2.58 18.46
C MET A 152 -11.36 -3.54 18.57
N TYR A 153 -11.09 -4.81 18.87
CA TYR A 153 -12.09 -5.87 18.90
C TYR A 153 -12.39 -6.36 20.32
N ASP A 154 -11.92 -5.66 21.35
CA ASP A 154 -12.13 -6.06 22.75
C ASP A 154 -13.60 -5.89 23.18
N GLU A 155 -14.30 -4.91 22.62
CA GLU A 155 -15.72 -4.62 22.89
C GLU A 155 -16.68 -5.29 21.88
N ALA A 156 -16.15 -5.98 20.88
CA ALA A 156 -16.96 -6.66 19.86
C ALA A 156 -17.50 -8.00 20.38
N GLU A 157 -18.71 -8.34 19.95
CA GLU A 157 -19.35 -9.63 20.21
C GLU A 157 -19.48 -10.41 18.91
N PHE A 158 -19.37 -11.74 18.98
CA PHE A 158 -19.64 -12.60 17.83
C PHE A 158 -21.11 -12.95 17.76
N VAL A 159 -21.73 -12.73 16.61
CA VAL A 159 -23.15 -13.02 16.35
C VAL A 159 -23.23 -14.32 15.57
N GLU A 160 -23.45 -15.42 16.29
CA GLU A 160 -23.38 -16.79 15.75
C GLU A 160 -24.30 -17.01 14.54
N GLU A 161 -25.51 -16.44 14.55
CA GLU A 161 -26.48 -16.59 13.46
C GLU A 161 -26.07 -15.85 12.19
N ARG A 162 -25.15 -14.88 12.31
CA ARG A 162 -24.62 -14.06 11.20
C ARG A 162 -23.21 -14.47 10.80
N ASN A 163 -22.52 -15.27 11.61
CA ASN A 163 -21.13 -15.70 11.44
C ASN A 163 -20.11 -14.55 11.43
N THR A 164 -20.48 -13.38 11.95
CA THR A 164 -19.63 -12.18 12.00
C THR A 164 -19.61 -11.57 13.40
N MET A 165 -18.64 -10.69 13.65
CA MET A 165 -18.69 -9.78 14.79
C MET A 165 -19.71 -8.66 14.57
N ASN A 166 -20.26 -8.09 15.64
CA ASN A 166 -21.22 -6.98 15.59
C ASN A 166 -20.58 -5.59 15.36
N LEU A 167 -19.51 -5.54 14.54
CA LEU A 167 -18.67 -4.36 14.33
C LEU A 167 -18.34 -4.18 12.85
N ILE A 168 -18.87 -3.11 12.26
CA ILE A 168 -18.53 -2.66 10.91
C ILE A 168 -17.11 -2.12 10.94
N ASP A 169 -16.19 -2.79 10.24
CA ASP A 169 -14.76 -2.49 10.31
C ASP A 169 -14.32 -1.55 9.18
N VAL A 170 -13.75 -0.39 9.55
CA VAL A 170 -13.29 0.63 8.60
C VAL A 170 -12.14 0.14 7.74
N GLY A 171 -11.23 -0.66 8.29
CA GLY A 171 -10.10 -1.23 7.58
C GLY A 171 -10.56 -2.21 6.51
N LEU A 172 -11.41 -3.17 6.88
CA LEU A 172 -11.98 -4.15 5.96
C LEU A 172 -12.71 -3.48 4.80
N ASN A 173 -13.63 -2.56 5.11
CA ASN A 173 -14.41 -1.89 4.07
C ASN A 173 -13.55 -1.01 3.16
N SER A 174 -12.51 -0.37 3.71
CA SER A 174 -11.56 0.40 2.90
C SER A 174 -10.74 -0.50 1.97
N LEU A 175 -10.25 -1.63 2.47
CA LEU A 175 -9.49 -2.59 1.66
C LEU A 175 -10.39 -3.28 0.62
N TYR A 176 -11.65 -3.54 0.95
CA TYR A 176 -12.63 -4.04 -0.03
C TYR A 176 -12.86 -3.04 -1.17
N ALA A 177 -13.05 -1.76 -0.85
CA ALA A 177 -13.18 -0.70 -1.86
C ALA A 177 -11.90 -0.61 -2.72
N LEU A 178 -10.71 -0.69 -2.10
CA LEU A 178 -9.44 -0.72 -2.81
C LEU A 178 -9.30 -1.95 -3.73
N ASP A 179 -9.80 -3.10 -3.29
CA ASP A 179 -9.80 -4.35 -4.07
C ASP A 179 -10.73 -4.25 -5.28
N ALA A 180 -11.95 -3.69 -5.12
CA ALA A 180 -12.86 -3.39 -6.23
C ALA A 180 -12.22 -2.43 -7.24
N LEU A 181 -11.62 -1.33 -6.76
CA LEU A 181 -10.95 -0.35 -7.61
C LEU A 181 -9.78 -0.99 -8.39
N SER A 182 -9.01 -1.85 -7.72
CA SER A 182 -7.89 -2.59 -8.33
C SER A 182 -8.37 -3.63 -9.34
N LEU A 183 -9.47 -4.34 -9.07
CA LEU A 183 -10.10 -5.25 -10.03
C LEU A 183 -10.62 -4.51 -11.26
N ALA A 184 -11.18 -3.30 -11.10
CA ALA A 184 -11.58 -2.47 -12.23
C ALA A 184 -10.38 -2.10 -13.13
N LYS A 185 -9.22 -1.79 -12.53
CA LYS A 185 -7.97 -1.53 -13.26
C LYS A 185 -7.47 -2.77 -14.00
N ILE A 186 -7.41 -3.92 -13.33
CA ILE A 186 -7.00 -5.19 -13.94
C ILE A 186 -7.94 -5.57 -15.09
N ALA A 187 -9.26 -5.47 -14.88
CA ALA A 187 -10.26 -5.77 -15.90
C ALA A 187 -10.09 -4.88 -17.13
N ARG A 188 -9.87 -3.57 -16.95
CA ARG A 188 -9.58 -2.63 -18.04
C ARG A 188 -8.31 -3.02 -18.80
N GLU A 189 -7.23 -3.35 -18.09
CA GLU A 189 -5.97 -3.78 -18.69
C GLU A 189 -6.12 -5.09 -19.51
N LEU A 190 -7.04 -5.95 -19.09
CA LEU A 190 -7.39 -7.19 -19.80
C LEU A 190 -8.47 -7.01 -20.88
N ASN A 191 -8.93 -5.78 -21.14
CA ASN A 191 -10.03 -5.44 -22.05
C ASN A 191 -11.39 -6.08 -21.67
N LEU A 192 -11.63 -6.34 -20.38
CA LEU A 192 -12.88 -6.82 -19.82
C LEU A 192 -13.75 -5.64 -19.34
N MET A 193 -14.23 -4.83 -20.29
CA MET A 193 -14.83 -3.52 -19.99
C MET A 193 -16.10 -3.59 -19.13
N GLU A 194 -16.95 -4.60 -19.32
CA GLU A 194 -18.16 -4.79 -18.49
C GLU A 194 -17.83 -5.02 -17.02
N ASP A 195 -16.82 -5.87 -16.76
CA ASP A 195 -16.32 -6.11 -15.41
C ASP A 195 -15.67 -4.85 -14.83
N ALA A 196 -14.90 -4.11 -15.64
CA ALA A 196 -14.26 -2.87 -15.21
C ALA A 196 -15.30 -1.84 -14.74
N GLU A 197 -16.39 -1.67 -15.49
CA GLU A 197 -17.49 -0.79 -15.11
C GLU A 197 -18.27 -1.30 -13.91
N LYS A 198 -18.49 -2.63 -13.79
CA LYS A 198 -19.14 -3.25 -12.63
C LYS A 198 -18.37 -2.92 -11.35
N PHE A 199 -17.09 -3.22 -11.30
CA PHE A 199 -16.28 -3.01 -10.09
C PHE A 199 -16.07 -1.53 -9.79
N LEU A 200 -16.04 -0.66 -10.80
CA LEU A 200 -16.00 0.78 -10.55
C LEU A 200 -17.29 1.31 -9.92
N ARG A 201 -18.46 0.84 -10.37
CA ARG A 201 -19.75 1.19 -9.73
C ARG A 201 -19.80 0.69 -8.29
N GLU A 202 -19.38 -0.55 -8.07
CA GLU A 202 -19.33 -1.15 -6.73
C GLU A 202 -18.38 -0.38 -5.79
N TYR A 203 -17.20 0.02 -6.27
CA TYR A 203 -16.29 0.90 -5.54
C TYR A 203 -16.97 2.21 -5.12
N GLU A 204 -17.65 2.91 -6.03
CA GLU A 204 -18.32 4.18 -5.70
C GLU A 204 -19.46 3.98 -4.69
N GLU A 205 -20.26 2.92 -4.83
CA GLU A 205 -21.33 2.59 -3.87
C GLU A 205 -20.79 2.33 -2.46
N VAL A 206 -19.72 1.52 -2.34
CA VAL A 206 -19.08 1.23 -1.05
C VAL A 206 -18.41 2.48 -0.49
N ARG A 207 -17.72 3.26 -1.33
CA ARG A 207 -17.10 4.54 -0.95
C ARG A 207 -18.12 5.53 -0.38
N GLU A 208 -19.30 5.65 -1.00
CA GLU A 208 -20.39 6.49 -0.50
C GLU A 208 -20.91 6.00 0.86
N ARG A 209 -21.07 4.67 1.03
CA ARG A 209 -21.50 4.08 2.30
C ARG A 209 -20.49 4.32 3.42
N ILE A 210 -19.19 4.10 3.17
CA ILE A 210 -18.12 4.37 4.15
C ILE A 210 -18.13 5.84 4.55
N ASN A 211 -18.23 6.75 3.58
CA ASN A 211 -18.29 8.20 3.82
C ASN A 211 -19.50 8.65 4.65
N ARG A 212 -20.61 7.90 4.59
CA ARG A 212 -21.85 8.20 5.31
C ARG A 212 -21.91 7.54 6.69
N VAL A 213 -21.45 6.29 6.79
CA VAL A 213 -21.68 5.43 7.97
C VAL A 213 -20.50 5.44 8.93
N LEU A 214 -19.27 5.48 8.42
CA LEU A 214 -18.04 5.28 9.20
C LEU A 214 -17.24 6.57 9.47
N TRP A 215 -17.59 7.68 8.81
CA TRP A 215 -17.01 8.98 9.12
C TRP A 215 -17.63 9.59 10.38
N CYS A 216 -16.82 9.86 11.40
CA CYS A 216 -17.24 10.60 12.58
C CYS A 216 -16.82 12.08 12.43
N GLU A 217 -17.78 12.99 12.19
CA GLU A 217 -17.47 14.41 11.98
C GLU A 217 -16.92 15.08 13.25
N GLU A 218 -17.38 14.64 14.43
CA GLU A 218 -16.91 15.14 15.74
C GLU A 218 -15.42 14.82 15.93
N GLU A 219 -15.02 13.56 15.73
CA GLU A 219 -13.63 13.14 15.87
C GLU A 219 -12.76 13.64 14.70
N GLY A 220 -13.29 13.73 13.48
CA GLY A 220 -12.47 14.03 12.29
C GLY A 220 -11.74 12.83 11.72
N LEU A 221 -12.25 11.63 11.98
CA LEU A 221 -11.65 10.36 11.61
C LEU A 221 -12.71 9.35 11.17
N TYR A 222 -12.31 8.36 10.37
CA TYR A 222 -13.13 7.18 10.13
C TYR A 222 -12.91 6.16 11.24
N LEU A 223 -13.99 5.66 11.82
CA LEU A 223 -13.97 4.78 12.99
C LEU A 223 -14.83 3.55 12.73
N ASN A 224 -14.47 2.43 13.36
CA ASN A 224 -15.32 1.25 13.41
C ASN A 224 -16.67 1.62 14.05
N ARG A 225 -17.75 0.95 13.64
CA ARG A 225 -19.10 1.24 14.12
C ARG A 225 -19.83 -0.03 14.51
N PHE A 226 -20.33 -0.05 15.75
CA PHE A 226 -21.14 -1.16 16.25
C PHE A 226 -22.52 -1.15 15.61
N TRP A 227 -23.18 -2.31 15.56
CA TRP A 227 -24.54 -2.44 15.02
C TRP A 227 -25.59 -1.63 15.79
N ASP A 228 -25.34 -1.29 17.05
CA ASP A 228 -26.18 -0.37 17.83
C ASP A 228 -26.03 1.10 17.42
N GLY A 229 -25.15 1.38 16.45
CA GLY A 229 -24.91 2.70 15.87
C GLY A 229 -23.79 3.50 16.54
N ARG A 230 -23.21 3.03 17.66
CA ARG A 230 -22.10 3.71 18.34
C ARG A 230 -20.80 3.59 17.55
N PHE A 231 -20.02 4.67 17.51
CA PHE A 231 -18.63 4.61 17.06
C PHE A 231 -17.75 3.95 18.12
N SER A 232 -16.80 3.13 17.68
CA SER A 232 -15.70 2.68 18.53
C SER A 232 -14.80 3.85 18.90
N LYS A 233 -14.31 3.85 20.13
CA LYS A 233 -13.35 4.85 20.63
C LYS A 233 -11.89 4.45 20.38
N ARG A 234 -11.66 3.21 19.92
CA ARG A 234 -10.32 2.65 19.68
C ARG A 234 -9.81 3.15 18.32
N LYS A 235 -8.70 3.88 18.31
CA LYS A 235 -8.08 4.42 17.09
C LYS A 235 -6.87 3.57 16.73
N SER A 236 -6.84 3.01 15.53
CA SER A 236 -5.70 2.23 15.01
C SER A 236 -5.26 2.74 13.63
N PRO A 237 -4.14 2.24 13.08
CA PRO A 237 -3.73 2.55 11.71
C PRO A 237 -4.81 2.25 10.64
N THR A 238 -5.73 1.32 10.89
CA THR A 238 -6.81 0.99 9.94
C THR A 238 -7.77 2.16 9.71
N CYS A 239 -7.88 3.09 10.66
CA CYS A 239 -8.63 4.34 10.52
C CYS A 239 -8.10 5.22 9.37
N PHE A 240 -6.85 5.02 8.92
CA PHE A 240 -6.24 5.72 7.79
C PHE A 240 -6.30 4.95 6.46
N TYR A 241 -6.75 3.69 6.45
CA TYR A 241 -6.91 2.90 5.22
C TYR A 241 -7.90 3.50 4.20
N PRO A 242 -8.89 4.33 4.58
CA PRO A 242 -9.66 5.09 3.60
C PRO A 242 -8.79 5.91 2.63
N LEU A 243 -7.59 6.35 3.04
CA LEU A 243 -6.67 7.11 2.20
C LEU A 243 -6.12 6.27 1.04
N VAL A 244 -5.66 5.03 1.27
CA VAL A 244 -5.14 4.20 0.18
C VAL A 244 -6.25 3.84 -0.82
N ALA A 245 -7.48 3.72 -0.33
CA ALA A 245 -8.67 3.49 -1.14
C ALA A 245 -9.24 4.75 -1.83
N SER A 246 -8.65 5.94 -1.66
CA SER A 246 -9.16 7.21 -2.22
C SER A 246 -10.61 7.55 -1.82
N ILE A 247 -11.03 7.16 -0.62
CA ILE A 247 -12.40 7.34 -0.12
C ILE A 247 -12.70 8.79 0.29
N PRO A 248 -11.95 9.43 1.20
CA PRO A 248 -12.26 10.77 1.69
C PRO A 248 -12.13 11.84 0.61
N ASP A 249 -12.90 12.92 0.75
CA ASP A 249 -12.56 14.17 0.07
C ASP A 249 -11.27 14.78 0.63
N ARG A 250 -10.76 15.83 -0.03
CA ARG A 250 -9.52 16.50 0.40
C ARG A 250 -9.60 17.05 1.81
N ARG A 251 -10.75 17.59 2.24
CA ARG A 251 -10.93 18.18 3.57
C ARG A 251 -10.81 17.09 4.64
N ARG A 252 -11.53 15.98 4.49
CA ARG A 252 -11.49 14.85 5.42
C ARG A 252 -10.10 14.24 5.50
N ALA A 253 -9.45 14.00 4.35
CA ALA A 253 -8.09 13.49 4.31
C ALA A 253 -7.09 14.40 5.06
N GLU A 254 -7.23 15.72 4.91
CA GLU A 254 -6.40 16.67 5.66
C GLU A 254 -6.69 16.66 7.16
N ARG A 255 -7.95 16.55 7.58
CA ARG A 255 -8.30 16.40 9.01
C ARG A 255 -7.67 15.16 9.61
N MET A 256 -7.84 13.99 8.97
CA MET A 256 -7.25 12.73 9.41
C MET A 256 -5.73 12.85 9.62
N VAL A 257 -5.02 13.46 8.66
CA VAL A 257 -3.56 13.59 8.76
C VAL A 257 -3.15 14.61 9.82
N LYS A 258 -3.76 15.80 9.84
CA LYS A 258 -3.35 16.92 10.71
C LYS A 258 -3.78 16.72 12.17
N GLU A 259 -5.00 16.21 12.39
CA GLU A 259 -5.60 16.09 13.73
C GLU A 259 -5.18 14.77 14.43
N HIS A 260 -4.90 13.70 13.66
CA HIS A 260 -4.63 12.37 14.22
C HIS A 260 -3.25 11.81 13.85
N LEU A 261 -2.95 11.62 12.56
CA LEU A 261 -1.70 10.95 12.17
C LEU A 261 -0.45 11.70 12.67
N LEU A 262 -0.45 13.03 12.55
CA LEU A 262 0.65 13.90 12.98
C LEU A 262 0.58 14.25 14.48
N ASN A 263 -0.41 13.75 15.22
CA ASN A 263 -0.54 13.98 16.64
C ASN A 263 0.44 13.09 17.43
N PRO A 264 1.40 13.66 18.19
CA PRO A 264 2.35 12.88 18.98
C PRO A 264 1.72 12.07 20.13
N SER A 265 0.52 12.44 20.55
CA SER A 265 -0.24 11.71 21.58
C SER A 265 -1.03 10.53 21.00
N GLU A 266 -1.11 10.41 19.67
CA GLU A 266 -1.77 9.29 19.00
C GLU A 266 -0.75 8.47 18.21
N PHE A 267 -0.37 8.92 17.00
CA PHE A 267 0.35 8.08 16.03
C PHE A 267 1.72 8.59 15.62
N TRP A 268 2.00 9.88 15.84
CA TRP A 268 3.27 10.49 15.48
C TRP A 268 4.28 10.35 16.61
N GLY A 269 5.56 10.52 16.28
CA GLY A 269 6.66 10.38 17.23
C GLY A 269 7.90 9.85 16.54
N GLU A 270 8.93 9.50 17.32
CA GLU A 270 10.17 8.88 16.79
C GLU A 270 9.85 7.67 15.92
N PHE A 271 9.10 6.73 16.48
CA PHE A 271 8.64 5.52 15.82
C PHE A 271 7.19 5.67 15.37
N VAL A 272 6.94 5.40 14.09
CA VAL A 272 5.60 5.40 13.46
C VAL A 272 5.39 4.06 12.77
N ILE A 273 4.19 3.52 12.62
CA ILE A 273 2.94 3.89 13.32
C ILE A 273 2.60 2.76 14.31
N PRO A 274 2.29 3.05 15.59
CA PRO A 274 1.88 2.01 16.53
C PRO A 274 0.54 1.38 16.09
N SER A 275 0.36 0.09 16.36
CA SER A 275 -0.86 -0.67 16.00
C SER A 275 -2.14 -0.18 16.70
N ILE A 276 -2.02 0.67 17.72
CA ILE A 276 -3.10 1.41 18.35
C ILE A 276 -2.57 2.78 18.79
N SER A 277 -3.44 3.79 18.88
CA SER A 277 -3.04 5.14 19.30
C SER A 277 -2.39 5.13 20.70
N ARG A 278 -1.41 6.02 20.91
CA ARG A 278 -0.65 6.10 22.17
C ARG A 278 -1.48 6.49 23.39
N ASP A 279 -2.61 7.16 23.18
CA ASP A 279 -3.59 7.52 24.22
C ASP A 279 -4.56 6.37 24.55
N ASP A 280 -4.51 5.26 23.81
CA ASP A 280 -5.29 4.07 24.12
C ASP A 280 -4.76 3.36 25.38
N PRO A 281 -5.64 2.94 26.33
CA PRO A 281 -5.22 2.21 27.53
C PRO A 281 -4.38 0.95 27.29
N ALA A 282 -4.56 0.27 26.15
CA ALA A 282 -3.84 -0.96 25.80
C ALA A 282 -2.51 -0.69 25.09
N PHE A 283 -2.18 0.56 24.74
CA PHE A 283 -0.92 0.91 24.07
C PHE A 283 0.31 0.44 24.87
N ARG A 284 0.26 0.60 26.20
CA ARG A 284 1.35 0.24 27.11
C ARG A 284 1.56 -1.26 27.26
N ASP A 285 0.63 -2.08 26.78
CA ASP A 285 0.83 -3.53 26.76
C ASP A 285 2.02 -3.89 25.87
N ASN A 286 2.24 -3.11 24.80
CA ASN A 286 3.34 -3.24 23.84
C ASN A 286 3.53 -4.70 23.38
N ASN A 287 2.41 -5.41 23.25
CA ASN A 287 2.34 -6.85 23.03
C ASN A 287 1.56 -7.15 21.74
N TYR A 288 2.28 -7.57 20.71
CA TYR A 288 1.72 -7.91 19.40
C TYR A 288 0.88 -6.73 18.82
N TRP A 289 -0.42 -6.89 18.54
CA TRP A 289 -1.28 -5.82 18.01
C TRP A 289 -1.80 -4.83 19.07
N ARG A 290 -1.27 -4.89 20.30
CA ARG A 290 -1.61 -3.97 21.40
C ARG A 290 -0.45 -2.99 21.64
N GLY A 291 -0.08 -2.24 20.60
CA GLY A 291 0.88 -1.14 20.70
C GLY A 291 2.08 -1.23 19.75
N ARG A 292 2.55 -2.44 19.39
CA ARG A 292 3.76 -2.61 18.56
C ARG A 292 3.57 -2.08 17.14
N ILE A 293 4.68 -1.86 16.44
CA ILE A 293 4.74 -1.33 15.06
C ILE A 293 4.89 -2.47 14.07
N TRP A 294 4.19 -2.37 12.95
CA TRP A 294 4.04 -3.45 11.97
C TRP A 294 4.28 -2.95 10.55
N GLY A 295 5.15 -3.67 9.82
CA GLY A 295 5.42 -3.43 8.39
C GLY A 295 4.17 -3.22 7.52
N PRO A 296 3.16 -4.13 7.54
CA PRO A 296 1.98 -3.99 6.70
C PRO A 296 1.13 -2.75 7.00
N MET A 297 1.00 -2.35 8.28
CA MET A 297 0.29 -1.13 8.66
C MET A 297 1.02 0.12 8.19
N ASN A 298 2.34 0.18 8.40
CA ASN A 298 3.18 1.26 7.91
C ASN A 298 3.04 1.43 6.39
N PHE A 299 3.10 0.31 5.66
CA PHE A 299 2.98 0.31 4.21
C PHE A 299 1.63 0.85 3.73
N LEU A 300 0.51 0.35 4.26
CA LEU A 300 -0.83 0.77 3.81
C LEU A 300 -1.13 2.24 4.15
N VAL A 301 -0.68 2.73 5.31
CA VAL A 301 -0.80 4.15 5.67
C VAL A 301 0.06 5.02 4.74
N TYR A 302 1.31 4.61 4.49
CA TYR A 302 2.22 5.32 3.58
C TYR A 302 1.64 5.40 2.16
N GLU A 303 1.14 4.30 1.60
CA GLU A 303 0.50 4.32 0.27
C GLU A 303 -0.70 5.27 0.23
N GLY A 304 -1.49 5.34 1.31
CA GLY A 304 -2.56 6.33 1.44
C GLY A 304 -2.08 7.79 1.44
N LEU A 305 -0.96 8.07 2.11
CA LEU A 305 -0.33 9.41 2.07
C LEU A 305 0.13 9.77 0.66
N LYS A 306 0.73 8.82 -0.08
CA LYS A 306 1.18 9.03 -1.46
C LYS A 306 0.00 9.24 -2.40
N GLN A 307 -1.09 8.49 -2.22
CA GLN A 307 -2.32 8.60 -3.00
C GLN A 307 -2.95 10.00 -2.92
N TYR A 308 -2.86 10.67 -1.76
CA TYR A 308 -3.34 12.04 -1.56
C TYR A 308 -2.26 13.13 -1.79
N GLY A 309 -1.05 12.76 -2.21
CA GLY A 309 0.03 13.72 -2.44
C GLY A 309 0.46 14.46 -1.16
N PHE A 310 0.35 13.83 0.01
CA PHE A 310 0.90 14.33 1.28
C PHE A 310 2.42 14.08 1.34
N ASP A 311 3.13 14.54 0.31
CA ASP A 311 4.54 14.22 0.01
C ASP A 311 5.49 14.44 1.18
N GLU A 312 5.37 15.60 1.83
CA GLU A 312 6.23 15.96 2.96
C GLU A 312 6.04 15.01 4.15
N VAL A 313 4.78 14.69 4.47
CA VAL A 313 4.43 13.76 5.54
C VAL A 313 4.86 12.34 5.18
N ALA A 314 4.67 11.94 3.93
CA ALA A 314 5.05 10.63 3.43
C ALA A 314 6.57 10.41 3.49
N TYR A 315 7.37 11.43 3.14
CA TYR A 315 8.82 11.37 3.28
C TYR A 315 9.24 11.16 4.74
N ASP A 316 8.71 11.97 5.67
CA ASP A 316 9.05 11.82 7.09
C ASP A 316 8.60 10.46 7.65
N PHE A 317 7.43 9.97 7.22
CA PHE A 317 6.92 8.65 7.60
C PHE A 317 7.82 7.51 7.09
N ALA A 318 8.21 7.57 5.81
CA ALA A 318 9.11 6.61 5.19
C ALA A 318 10.50 6.63 5.85
N LEU A 319 11.05 7.82 6.11
CA LEU A 319 12.36 7.97 6.77
C LEU A 319 12.35 7.37 8.18
N ARG A 320 11.29 7.59 8.96
CA ARG A 320 11.14 6.97 10.30
C ARG A 320 11.03 5.45 10.22
N SER A 321 10.28 4.93 9.25
CA SER A 321 10.13 3.49 9.02
C SER A 321 11.46 2.83 8.63
N VAL A 322 12.20 3.46 7.72
CA VAL A 322 13.54 3.00 7.30
C VAL A 322 14.52 3.06 8.47
N LYS A 323 14.49 4.13 9.29
CA LYS A 323 15.36 4.22 10.48
C LYS A 323 15.08 3.12 11.49
N LEU A 324 13.82 2.78 11.72
CA LEU A 324 13.43 1.67 12.58
C LEU A 324 14.02 0.34 12.07
N PHE A 325 13.80 0.04 10.78
CA PHE A 325 14.36 -1.16 10.14
C PHE A 325 15.90 -1.19 10.20
N MET A 326 16.54 -0.08 9.83
CA MET A 326 18.00 0.00 9.70
C MET A 326 18.71 -0.03 11.06
N ARG A 327 18.04 0.37 12.15
CA ARG A 327 18.61 0.27 13.50
C ARG A 327 18.91 -1.19 13.84
N GLU A 328 17.93 -2.08 13.71
CA GLU A 328 18.13 -3.51 13.95
C GLU A 328 19.07 -4.13 12.90
N TRP A 329 18.89 -3.78 11.63
CA TRP A 329 19.72 -4.35 10.55
C TRP A 329 21.21 -4.05 10.72
N LEU A 330 21.56 -2.82 11.13
CA LEU A 330 22.95 -2.41 11.33
C LEU A 330 23.51 -2.83 12.70
N GLY A 331 22.65 -2.98 13.72
CA GLY A 331 23.05 -3.39 15.06
C GLY A 331 23.21 -4.91 15.19
N GLU A 332 22.19 -5.65 14.79
CA GLU A 332 22.02 -7.08 15.10
C GLU A 332 22.03 -7.98 13.84
N THR A 333 22.11 -7.41 12.63
CA THR A 333 22.13 -8.12 11.33
C THR A 333 20.85 -8.89 10.98
N HIS A 334 19.73 -8.52 11.60
CA HIS A 334 18.39 -9.00 11.25
C HIS A 334 17.35 -7.88 11.34
N TYR A 335 16.10 -8.23 11.04
CA TYR A 335 14.92 -7.39 11.16
C TYR A 335 13.77 -8.26 11.66
N HIS A 336 12.68 -7.65 12.17
CA HIS A 336 11.62 -8.37 12.87
C HIS A 336 10.24 -8.28 12.20
N GLU A 337 9.38 -9.19 12.63
CA GLU A 337 7.94 -9.19 12.40
C GLU A 337 7.28 -7.87 12.86
N ASN A 338 7.63 -7.41 14.06
CA ASN A 338 7.08 -6.22 14.70
C ASN A 338 8.11 -5.57 15.65
N TYR A 339 7.85 -4.35 16.09
CA TYR A 339 8.81 -3.58 16.88
C TYR A 339 8.13 -2.86 18.04
N ASN A 340 8.81 -2.75 19.18
CA ASN A 340 8.32 -2.01 20.32
C ASN A 340 8.09 -0.53 19.94
N ALA A 341 6.91 0.01 20.21
CA ALA A 341 6.54 1.36 19.76
C ALA A 341 7.12 2.51 20.60
N GLU A 342 7.82 2.19 21.68
CA GLU A 342 8.51 3.14 22.57
C GLU A 342 10.03 3.03 22.46
N THR A 343 10.56 1.81 22.38
CA THR A 343 12.02 1.57 22.32
C THR A 343 12.52 1.34 20.91
N GLY A 344 11.67 0.92 19.97
CA GLY A 344 12.04 0.53 18.62
C GLY A 344 12.71 -0.85 18.51
N GLU A 345 12.74 -1.62 19.60
CA GLU A 345 13.40 -2.93 19.65
C GLU A 345 12.52 -4.05 19.12
N GLY A 346 13.11 -5.01 18.41
CA GLY A 346 12.44 -6.22 17.94
C GLY A 346 12.61 -7.43 18.87
N ASP A 347 13.74 -7.53 19.57
CA ASP A 347 14.13 -8.69 20.40
C ASP A 347 13.58 -8.68 21.83
N ASP A 348 12.87 -7.62 22.23
CA ASP A 348 12.37 -7.45 23.59
C ASP A 348 11.27 -8.47 23.97
N VAL A 349 10.69 -9.18 22.99
CA VAL A 349 9.61 -10.15 23.18
C VAL A 349 9.74 -11.37 22.23
N PRO A 350 9.26 -12.57 22.64
CA PRO A 350 9.36 -13.78 21.82
C PRO A 350 8.37 -13.85 20.64
N ASN A 351 7.31 -13.02 20.64
CA ASN A 351 6.31 -12.94 19.56
C ASN A 351 6.63 -11.83 18.56
N SER A 352 7.92 -11.72 18.23
CA SER A 352 8.50 -10.79 17.29
C SER A 352 9.61 -11.53 16.54
N ASP A 353 9.23 -12.37 15.59
CA ASP A 353 10.17 -13.32 14.98
C ASP A 353 11.23 -12.59 14.11
N PRO A 354 12.53 -12.87 14.27
CA PRO A 354 13.56 -12.32 13.39
C PRO A 354 13.48 -12.95 11.99
N PHE A 355 13.87 -12.17 10.98
CA PHE A 355 13.77 -12.49 9.55
C PHE A 355 12.34 -12.80 9.07
N TYR A 356 11.32 -12.23 9.74
CA TYR A 356 9.94 -12.36 9.30
C TYR A 356 9.65 -11.49 8.08
N SER A 357 9.18 -12.09 6.99
CA SER A 357 9.24 -11.51 5.64
C SER A 357 8.65 -10.10 5.49
N TRP A 358 7.50 -9.80 6.10
CA TRP A 358 6.88 -8.46 5.97
C TRP A 358 7.65 -7.34 6.67
N GLY A 359 8.64 -7.64 7.52
CA GLY A 359 9.41 -6.63 8.21
C GLY A 359 10.19 -5.75 7.22
N ALA A 360 10.55 -6.34 6.07
CA ALA A 360 11.18 -5.65 4.95
C ALA A 360 10.27 -4.61 4.27
N LEU A 361 8.96 -4.59 4.54
CA LEU A 361 8.08 -3.51 4.07
C LEU A 361 8.57 -2.15 4.57
N LEU A 362 9.08 -2.05 5.80
CA LEU A 362 9.60 -0.79 6.36
C LEU A 362 10.74 -0.20 5.51
N ALA A 363 11.62 -1.04 4.96
CA ALA A 363 12.67 -0.61 4.05
C ALA A 363 12.13 -0.27 2.65
N LEU A 364 11.12 -1.01 2.18
CA LEU A 364 10.47 -0.77 0.90
C LEU A 364 9.88 0.64 0.79
N LEU A 365 9.38 1.22 1.90
CA LEU A 365 8.88 2.60 1.92
C LEU A 365 9.95 3.59 1.45
N GLY A 366 11.21 3.42 1.88
CA GLY A 366 12.31 4.29 1.45
C GLY A 366 12.65 4.14 -0.03
N VAL A 367 12.64 2.91 -0.54
CA VAL A 367 12.83 2.63 -1.97
C VAL A 367 11.73 3.30 -2.79
N GLN A 368 10.47 3.06 -2.43
CA GLN A 368 9.33 3.65 -3.10
C GLN A 368 9.36 5.17 -3.00
N GLU A 369 9.70 5.75 -1.85
CA GLU A 369 9.73 7.21 -1.68
C GLU A 369 10.59 7.88 -2.75
N LEU A 370 11.73 7.29 -3.12
CA LEU A 370 12.61 7.82 -4.17
C LEU A 370 12.13 7.52 -5.59
N PHE A 371 11.58 6.32 -5.84
CA PHE A 371 11.08 5.90 -7.15
C PHE A 371 10.00 4.82 -7.02
N ASP A 372 8.87 4.97 -7.73
CA ASP A 372 7.89 3.89 -7.89
C ASP A 372 7.18 3.98 -9.25
N VAL A 373 6.42 2.94 -9.59
CA VAL A 373 5.51 2.94 -10.75
C VAL A 373 4.07 3.05 -10.26
N GLU A 374 3.38 4.08 -10.72
CA GLU A 374 1.99 4.39 -10.40
C GLU A 374 1.11 4.20 -11.65
N ASP A 375 -0.21 4.25 -11.49
CA ASP A 375 -1.16 4.08 -12.60
C ASP A 375 -0.89 5.05 -13.76
N GLY A 376 -0.56 6.29 -13.43
CA GLY A 376 -0.31 7.35 -14.40
C GLY A 376 1.11 7.39 -14.95
N GLY A 377 2.02 6.53 -14.53
CA GLY A 377 3.40 6.49 -15.03
C GLY A 377 4.44 6.38 -13.94
N LEU A 378 5.65 6.87 -14.20
CA LEU A 378 6.71 6.85 -13.19
C LEU A 378 6.49 7.97 -12.17
N ARG A 379 6.76 7.66 -10.90
CA ARG A 379 7.02 8.67 -9.87
C ARG A 379 8.49 8.60 -9.46
N PHE A 380 9.12 9.75 -9.33
CA PHE A 380 10.47 9.86 -8.79
C PHE A 380 10.72 11.20 -8.12
N GLY A 381 11.77 11.24 -7.30
CA GLY A 381 12.05 12.41 -6.47
C GLY A 381 11.25 12.39 -5.18
N SER A 382 11.59 13.32 -4.27
CA SER A 382 10.99 13.44 -2.95
C SER A 382 11.14 14.88 -2.44
N LEU A 383 10.25 15.29 -1.54
CA LEU A 383 10.27 16.60 -0.88
C LEU A 383 10.83 16.46 0.55
N ASN A 384 11.25 17.56 1.16
CA ASN A 384 11.85 17.61 2.51
C ASN A 384 13.14 16.78 2.70
N VAL A 385 13.73 16.30 1.61
CA VAL A 385 14.99 15.56 1.62
C VAL A 385 16.13 16.44 2.16
N ARG A 386 16.80 15.98 3.23
CA ARG A 386 17.85 16.76 3.94
C ARG A 386 19.26 16.49 3.43
N GLU A 387 19.47 15.33 2.84
CA GLU A 387 20.76 14.81 2.41
C GLU A 387 20.62 14.08 1.08
N VAL A 388 21.72 13.88 0.36
CA VAL A 388 21.65 13.23 -0.96
C VAL A 388 21.40 11.74 -0.76
N ASN A 389 20.27 11.27 -1.30
CA ASN A 389 19.87 9.87 -1.34
C ASN A 389 19.98 9.37 -2.78
N GLU A 390 20.46 8.14 -2.95
CA GLU A 390 20.59 7.50 -4.26
C GLU A 390 19.96 6.11 -4.24
N LEU A 391 19.13 5.84 -5.24
CA LEU A 391 18.62 4.51 -5.57
C LEU A 391 19.14 4.17 -6.96
N SER A 392 19.77 3.01 -7.09
CA SER A 392 20.37 2.57 -8.34
C SER A 392 19.86 1.21 -8.77
N ASN A 393 19.75 1.01 -10.10
CA ASN A 393 19.36 -0.26 -10.72
C ASN A 393 17.95 -0.77 -10.36
N TYR A 394 17.01 0.13 -10.05
CA TYR A 394 15.60 -0.24 -9.87
C TYR A 394 15.00 -0.71 -11.21
N ARG A 395 14.48 -1.93 -11.27
CA ARG A 395 14.02 -2.53 -12.53
C ARG A 395 12.51 -2.35 -12.73
N VAL A 396 12.12 -1.92 -13.93
CA VAL A 396 10.74 -1.93 -14.43
C VAL A 396 10.76 -2.57 -15.80
N GLY A 397 10.20 -3.79 -15.91
CA GLY A 397 10.40 -4.67 -17.05
C GLY A 397 11.89 -4.85 -17.35
N CYS A 398 12.28 -4.61 -18.60
CA CYS A 398 13.69 -4.67 -19.03
C CYS A 398 14.47 -3.35 -18.85
N THR A 399 13.88 -2.34 -18.23
CA THR A 399 14.49 -1.01 -18.08
C THR A 399 15.02 -0.82 -16.66
N SER A 400 16.26 -0.35 -16.53
CA SER A 400 16.80 0.06 -15.23
C SER A 400 16.63 1.57 -15.03
N TYR A 401 16.25 1.93 -13.81
CA TYR A 401 16.13 3.30 -13.34
C TYR A 401 17.06 3.54 -12.16
N SER A 402 17.66 4.72 -12.14
CA SER A 402 18.38 5.24 -10.99
C SER A 402 17.91 6.64 -10.70
N VAL A 403 17.82 7.02 -9.43
CA VAL A 403 17.45 8.35 -8.98
C VAL A 403 18.43 8.85 -7.94
N ARG A 404 18.77 10.14 -8.02
CA ARG A 404 19.56 10.86 -7.04
C ARG A 404 18.79 12.09 -6.59
N VAL A 405 18.48 12.16 -5.31
CA VAL A 405 17.59 13.19 -4.75
C VAL A 405 18.25 13.84 -3.55
N GLY A 406 18.29 15.16 -3.50
CA GLY A 406 18.80 15.95 -2.37
C GLY A 406 18.32 17.39 -2.45
N PRO A 407 18.69 18.25 -1.49
CA PRO A 407 18.17 19.62 -1.41
C PRO A 407 18.35 20.44 -2.70
N SER A 408 19.47 20.22 -3.40
CA SER A 408 19.86 20.94 -4.62
C SER A 408 19.89 20.08 -5.88
N VAL A 409 19.29 18.88 -5.85
CA VAL A 409 19.32 17.98 -7.00
C VAL A 409 18.15 17.00 -6.99
N THR A 410 17.49 16.86 -8.12
CA THR A 410 16.68 15.66 -8.43
C THR A 410 17.11 15.19 -9.81
N GLU A 411 17.77 14.04 -9.90
CA GLU A 411 18.21 13.45 -11.16
C GLU A 411 17.59 12.08 -11.32
N ALA A 412 17.05 11.78 -12.50
CA ALA A 412 16.56 10.46 -12.86
C ALA A 412 17.23 9.97 -14.14
N ARG A 413 17.68 8.72 -14.10
CA ARG A 413 18.39 8.03 -15.18
C ARG A 413 17.60 6.80 -15.62
N ARG A 414 17.61 6.53 -16.93
CA ARG A 414 17.02 5.36 -17.58
C ARG A 414 18.14 4.65 -18.35
N ASN A 415 18.41 3.39 -18.03
CA ASN A 415 19.51 2.60 -18.60
C ASN A 415 20.86 3.35 -18.55
N GLY A 416 21.15 3.97 -17.40
CA GLY A 416 22.38 4.74 -17.16
C GLY A 416 22.44 6.14 -17.77
N ARG A 417 21.44 6.55 -18.57
CA ARG A 417 21.38 7.89 -19.19
C ARG A 417 20.40 8.79 -18.46
N THR A 418 20.81 10.00 -18.12
CA THR A 418 19.91 11.01 -17.53
C THR A 418 18.79 11.34 -18.50
N PHE A 419 17.54 11.31 -18.03
CA PHE A 419 16.37 11.76 -18.79
C PHE A 419 15.70 12.98 -18.15
N PHE A 420 15.94 13.21 -16.85
CA PHE A 420 15.42 14.35 -16.10
C PHE A 420 16.44 14.83 -15.07
N ARG A 421 16.56 16.14 -14.91
CA ARG A 421 17.30 16.81 -13.84
C ARG A 421 16.54 18.04 -13.35
N ALA A 422 16.54 18.28 -12.05
CA ALA A 422 16.15 19.55 -11.46
C ALA A 422 17.23 20.04 -10.50
N ASN A 423 17.39 21.36 -10.38
CA ASN A 423 18.35 22.01 -9.47
C ASN A 423 17.88 22.09 -8.01
N LYS A 424 16.78 21.41 -7.66
CA LYS A 424 16.17 21.36 -6.33
C LYS A 424 15.51 20.00 -6.08
N ALA A 425 15.16 19.75 -4.83
CA ALA A 425 14.25 18.68 -4.45
C ALA A 425 12.87 18.92 -5.09
N VAL A 426 12.42 17.98 -5.91
CA VAL A 426 11.08 17.95 -6.52
C VAL A 426 10.54 16.54 -6.47
N VAL A 427 9.22 16.43 -6.50
CA VAL A 427 8.52 15.18 -6.83
C VAL A 427 7.94 15.31 -8.23
N VAL A 428 8.26 14.35 -9.08
CA VAL A 428 7.68 14.19 -10.40
C VAL A 428 6.76 12.99 -10.38
N ARG A 429 5.52 13.16 -10.87
CA ARG A 429 4.48 12.13 -10.97
C ARG A 429 3.96 12.02 -12.39
N ASN A 430 3.23 10.94 -12.66
CA ASN A 430 2.56 10.71 -13.94
C ASN A 430 3.52 10.86 -15.13
N TYR A 431 4.81 10.54 -14.93
CA TYR A 431 5.80 10.73 -15.96
C TYR A 431 5.61 9.67 -17.05
N LYS A 432 5.19 10.13 -18.22
CA LYS A 432 4.98 9.33 -19.42
C LYS A 432 5.87 9.83 -20.52
N LYS A 433 6.47 8.87 -21.23
CA LYS A 433 7.25 9.15 -22.43
C LYS A 433 6.71 8.31 -23.59
N LEU A 434 6.23 9.00 -24.62
CA LEU A 434 5.78 8.44 -25.88
C LEU A 434 6.66 8.98 -27.03
N PRO A 435 6.62 8.42 -28.24
CA PRO A 435 7.35 8.96 -29.38
C PRO A 435 7.00 10.43 -29.63
N GLY A 436 7.96 11.34 -29.42
CA GLY A 436 7.77 12.78 -29.62
C GLY A 436 6.87 13.47 -28.58
N TYR A 437 6.57 12.83 -27.46
CA TYR A 437 5.73 13.38 -26.40
C TYR A 437 6.21 13.00 -25.00
N VAL A 438 6.23 13.97 -24.09
CA VAL A 438 6.50 13.78 -22.66
C VAL A 438 5.44 14.51 -21.85
N GLU A 439 4.93 13.87 -20.82
CA GLU A 439 3.94 14.43 -19.89
C GLU A 439 4.31 14.06 -18.46
N PHE A 440 4.17 15.01 -17.53
CA PHE A 440 4.35 14.77 -16.10
C PHE A 440 3.74 15.90 -15.27
N ASP A 441 3.51 15.60 -13.99
CA ASP A 441 3.23 16.60 -12.97
C ASP A 441 4.48 16.80 -12.12
N ILE A 442 4.79 18.04 -11.76
CA ILE A 442 5.94 18.38 -10.93
C ILE A 442 5.51 19.25 -9.75
N LYS A 443 5.98 18.88 -8.56
CA LYS A 443 5.74 19.60 -7.31
C LYS A 443 7.07 19.91 -6.62
N GLY A 444 7.16 21.08 -6.02
CA GLY A 444 8.36 21.60 -5.35
C GLY A 444 8.11 23.02 -4.83
N GLU A 445 9.18 23.76 -4.54
CA GLU A 445 9.07 25.11 -3.97
C GLU A 445 10.08 26.12 -4.58
N GLY A 446 9.56 27.28 -4.93
CA GLY A 446 10.28 28.41 -5.53
C GLY A 446 10.65 28.17 -6.99
N THR A 447 11.62 28.94 -7.48
CA THR A 447 12.14 28.80 -8.84
C THR A 447 12.91 27.49 -8.98
N VAL A 448 12.47 26.63 -9.90
CA VAL A 448 13.09 25.35 -10.26
C VAL A 448 13.51 25.40 -11.72
N GLU A 449 14.75 25.03 -12.00
CA GLU A 449 15.20 24.73 -13.36
C GLU A 449 15.12 23.21 -13.57
N ALA A 450 14.19 22.78 -14.43
CA ALA A 450 13.95 21.38 -14.76
C ALA A 450 14.40 21.10 -16.20
N THR A 451 15.42 20.27 -16.37
CA THR A 451 16.02 19.90 -17.64
C THR A 451 15.61 18.48 -18.04
N LEU A 452 15.11 18.33 -19.26
CA LEU A 452 14.76 17.04 -19.87
C LEU A 452 15.73 16.67 -20.97
N PHE A 453 15.93 15.36 -21.19
CA PHE A 453 16.82 14.80 -22.22
C PHE A 453 16.10 13.74 -23.08
N GLU A 454 14.82 13.98 -23.41
CA GLU A 454 13.94 13.00 -24.10
C GLU A 454 13.76 13.28 -25.60
N PHE A 455 14.30 14.38 -26.11
CA PHE A 455 14.15 14.82 -27.50
C PHE A 455 15.51 14.91 -28.21
N SER A 456 15.51 14.76 -29.53
CA SER A 456 16.72 14.92 -30.33
C SER A 456 17.18 16.38 -30.35
N PRO A 457 18.50 16.66 -30.43
CA PRO A 457 19.02 18.02 -30.56
C PRO A 457 18.38 18.82 -31.68
N ARG A 458 18.23 20.14 -31.49
CA ARG A 458 17.65 21.07 -32.48
C ARG A 458 16.24 20.69 -32.95
N THR A 459 15.49 19.95 -32.13
CA THR A 459 14.08 19.64 -32.41
C THR A 459 13.20 20.77 -31.90
N PRO A 460 12.32 21.37 -32.73
CA PRO A 460 11.32 22.31 -32.23
C PRO A 460 10.25 21.55 -31.44
N VAL A 461 9.90 22.06 -30.27
CA VAL A 461 8.88 21.51 -29.38
C VAL A 461 7.87 22.58 -29.00
N GLU A 462 6.65 22.15 -28.72
CA GLU A 462 5.65 22.96 -28.06
C GLU A 462 5.49 22.44 -26.62
N THR A 463 5.80 23.30 -25.67
CA THR A 463 5.70 23.05 -24.23
C THR A 463 4.44 23.69 -23.70
N SER A 464 3.63 22.95 -22.96
CA SER A 464 2.44 23.42 -22.26
C SER A 464 2.67 23.34 -20.75
N ILE A 465 2.61 24.48 -20.06
CA ILE A 465 2.72 24.58 -18.60
C ILE A 465 1.36 25.07 -18.08
N ASN A 466 0.61 24.20 -17.40
CA ASN A 466 -0.78 24.46 -16.98
C ASN A 466 -1.66 25.04 -18.11
N GLY A 467 -1.50 24.51 -19.33
CA GLY A 467 -2.25 24.91 -20.52
C GLY A 467 -1.71 26.13 -21.27
N ARG A 468 -0.74 26.87 -20.71
CA ARG A 468 -0.05 27.95 -21.43
C ARG A 468 1.03 27.35 -22.33
N ARG A 469 0.96 27.64 -23.62
CA ARG A 469 1.85 27.06 -24.63
C ARG A 469 2.97 28.01 -25.01
N GLU A 470 4.16 27.45 -25.15
CA GLU A 470 5.36 28.12 -25.62
C GLU A 470 6.08 27.21 -26.62
N ARG A 471 6.60 27.79 -27.70
CA ARG A 471 7.48 27.07 -28.62
C ARG A 471 8.92 27.23 -28.15
N MET A 472 9.61 26.11 -28.01
CA MET A 472 11.00 26.07 -27.59
C MET A 472 11.81 25.24 -28.59
N MET A 473 13.12 25.43 -28.59
CA MET A 473 14.07 24.60 -29.36
C MET A 473 14.86 23.75 -28.38
N VAL A 474 15.02 22.47 -28.67
CA VAL A 474 15.93 21.59 -27.91
C VAL A 474 17.37 21.99 -28.21
N ASP A 475 18.20 22.11 -27.18
CA ASP A 475 19.58 22.53 -27.29
C ASP A 475 20.45 21.51 -28.05
N GLU A 476 21.66 21.92 -28.44
CA GLU A 476 22.58 21.07 -29.23
C GLU A 476 23.02 19.80 -28.51
N ASP A 477 23.05 19.82 -27.18
CA ASP A 477 23.37 18.68 -26.32
C ASP A 477 22.15 17.78 -26.06
N GLY A 478 20.99 18.09 -26.64
CA GLY A 478 19.74 17.36 -26.49
C GLY A 478 18.94 17.74 -25.23
N SER A 479 19.37 18.77 -24.50
CA SER A 479 18.67 19.25 -23.32
C SER A 479 17.52 20.20 -23.65
N LEU A 480 16.49 20.19 -22.82
CA LEU A 480 15.39 21.13 -22.82
C LEU A 480 15.15 21.60 -21.39
N THR A 481 15.52 22.85 -21.09
CA THR A 481 15.40 23.40 -19.73
C THR A 481 14.17 24.28 -19.58
N LEU A 482 13.34 23.95 -18.60
CA LEU A 482 12.15 24.69 -18.20
C LEU A 482 12.46 25.47 -16.91
N LYS A 483 12.14 26.77 -16.90
CA LYS A 483 12.14 27.58 -15.68
C LYS A 483 10.74 27.61 -15.10
N LEU A 484 10.56 26.99 -13.95
CA LEU A 484 9.26 26.76 -13.31
C LEU A 484 9.18 27.50 -12.00
N GLU A 485 8.12 28.26 -11.79
CA GLU A 485 7.79 28.85 -10.48
C GLU A 485 6.82 27.93 -9.74
N LEU A 486 7.33 27.16 -8.78
CA LEU A 486 6.54 26.19 -8.02
C LEU A 486 6.09 26.78 -6.68
N LYS A 487 4.79 26.62 -6.38
CA LYS A 487 4.23 26.98 -5.08
C LYS A 487 4.13 25.74 -4.20
N ARG A 488 4.48 25.88 -2.92
CA ARG A 488 4.39 24.80 -1.96
C ARG A 488 2.96 24.25 -1.89
N GLY A 489 2.83 22.93 -2.02
CA GLY A 489 1.54 22.23 -1.99
C GLY A 489 0.85 22.13 -3.36
N GLU A 490 1.24 22.89 -4.38
CA GLU A 490 0.65 22.87 -5.72
C GLU A 490 1.57 22.12 -6.70
N ALA A 491 0.97 21.39 -7.64
CA ALA A 491 1.68 20.77 -8.75
C ALA A 491 1.47 21.57 -10.04
N LEU A 492 2.49 21.62 -10.89
CA LEU A 492 2.36 22.06 -12.28
C LEU A 492 2.24 20.86 -13.19
N HIS A 493 1.29 20.91 -14.12
CA HIS A 493 1.17 19.95 -15.20
C HIS A 493 1.99 20.41 -16.41
N ILE A 494 2.88 19.53 -16.89
CA ILE A 494 3.78 19.78 -18.01
C ILE A 494 3.49 18.77 -19.12
N ALA A 495 3.24 19.26 -20.33
CA ALA A 495 3.13 18.44 -21.53
C ALA A 495 3.99 19.03 -22.65
N ILE A 496 4.86 18.22 -23.23
CA ILE A 496 5.83 18.63 -24.26
C ILE A 496 5.64 17.75 -25.46
N ARG A 497 5.37 18.35 -26.62
CA ARG A 497 5.21 17.64 -27.89
C ARG A 497 6.15 18.18 -28.94
N ARG A 498 6.65 17.32 -29.82
CA ARG A 498 7.37 17.76 -31.02
C ARG A 498 6.45 18.67 -31.84
N ALA A 499 6.94 19.85 -32.19
CA ALA A 499 6.23 20.73 -33.10
C ALA A 499 6.38 20.17 -34.53
N LEU A 500 5.24 20.05 -35.23
CA LEU A 500 5.20 19.75 -36.65
C LEU A 500 5.67 20.94 -37.49
#